data_AF-A0A7G8C0L0-F1
#
_entry.id   AF-A0A7G8C0L0-F1
#
_cell.length_a   1.000
_cell.length_b   1.000
_cell.length_c   1.000
_cell.angle_alpha   90.00
_cell.angle_beta   90.00
_cell.angle_gamma   90.00
#
_symmetry.space_group_name_H-M   'P 1'
#
loop_
_entity.id
_entity.type
_entity.pdbx_description
1 polymer ?
#
loop_
_entity_poly.entity_id
_entity_poly.type
_entity_poly.pdbx_seq_one_letter_code
_entity_poly.pdbx_strand_id
1 'polypeptide(L)'
;MNSLRATNLLLAAVALLLVVLVLRPFREPDPVFAQSPDTDYFFEPGTFLVRAPDNSQQVYAKVVVDLRNGRVWAFPTLTPQPYPSDPIYNKPQTSHPFQLGRFALEDTKKFVPEAGASR
;
A
#
# COMPACT_ATOMS: atom_id res chain seq x y z
N MET A 1 53.57 10.83 3.73
CA MET A 1 52.66 11.87 3.18
C MET A 1 51.81 11.39 2.00
N ASN A 2 52.28 10.48 1.13
CA ASN A 2 51.53 10.06 -0.06
C ASN A 2 50.31 9.16 0.23
N SER A 3 50.40 8.30 1.26
CA SER A 3 49.28 7.44 1.68
C SER A 3 48.08 8.25 2.17
N LEU A 4 48.31 9.30 2.96
CA LEU A 4 47.24 10.15 3.51
C LEU A 4 46.44 10.88 2.41
N ARG A 5 47.13 11.35 1.37
CA ARG A 5 46.50 12.01 0.21
C ARG A 5 45.67 11.03 -0.61
N ALA A 6 46.17 9.81 -0.82
CA ALA A 6 45.45 8.75 -1.50
C ALA A 6 44.21 8.31 -0.73
N THR A 7 44.32 8.15 0.60
CA THR A 7 43.19 7.84 1.48
C THR A 7 42.11 8.92 1.40
N ASN A 8 42.48 10.20 1.49
CA ASN A 8 41.51 11.30 1.43
C ASN A 8 40.80 11.38 0.06
N LEU A 9 41.52 11.13 -1.04
CA LEU A 9 40.93 11.04 -2.37
C LEU A 9 39.92 9.89 -2.47
N LEU A 10 40.25 8.74 -1.88
CA LEU A 10 39.37 7.58 -1.90
C LEU A 10 38.11 7.81 -1.04
N LEU A 11 38.25 8.44 0.14
CA LEU A 11 37.09 8.85 0.94
C LEU A 11 36.21 9.86 0.20
N ALA A 12 36.81 10.84 -0.49
CA ALA A 12 36.05 11.81 -1.27
C ALA A 12 35.27 11.14 -2.41
N ALA A 13 35.89 10.18 -3.10
CA ALA A 13 35.23 9.41 -4.16
C ALA A 13 34.05 8.58 -3.62
N VAL A 14 34.24 7.89 -2.48
CA VAL A 14 33.18 7.12 -1.83
C VAL A 14 32.04 8.03 -1.38
N ALA A 15 32.34 9.17 -0.74
CA ALA A 15 31.34 10.13 -0.32
C ALA A 15 30.51 10.64 -1.50
N LEU A 16 31.14 10.93 -2.64
CA LEU A 16 30.45 11.39 -3.84
C LEU A 16 29.55 10.29 -4.43
N LEU A 17 30.01 9.05 -4.48
CA LEU A 17 29.20 7.90 -4.93
C LEU A 17 27.99 7.66 -4.02
N LEU A 18 28.15 7.80 -2.71
CA LEU A 18 27.05 7.68 -1.75
C LEU A 18 26.01 8.79 -1.93
N VAL A 19 26.43 10.03 -2.17
CA VAL A 19 25.52 11.15 -2.48
C VAL A 19 24.72 10.85 -3.74
N VAL A 20 25.34 10.32 -4.79
CA VAL A 20 24.64 9.91 -6.02
C VAL A 20 23.61 8.81 -5.74
N LEU A 21 23.94 7.83 -4.90
CA LEU A 21 23.04 6.74 -4.54
C LEU A 21 21.79 7.25 -3.80
N VAL A 22 21.99 8.16 -2.83
CA VAL A 22 20.88 8.77 -2.05
C VAL A 22 20.00 9.65 -2.92
N LEU A 23 20.54 10.24 -3.99
CA LEU A 23 19.77 11.06 -4.93
C LEU A 23 19.02 10.25 -6.00
N ARG A 24 19.27 8.94 -6.14
CA ARG A 24 18.59 8.05 -7.09
C ARG A 24 17.05 8.05 -7.01
N PRO A 25 16.40 7.95 -5.83
CA PRO A 25 14.93 7.92 -5.74
C PRO A 25 14.25 9.22 -6.21
N PHE A 26 14.98 10.34 -6.34
CA PHE A 26 14.44 11.57 -6.90
C PHE A 26 14.34 11.56 -8.44
N ARG A 27 15.05 10.64 -9.11
CA ARG A 27 15.05 10.52 -10.59
C ARG A 27 14.28 9.30 -11.09
N GLU A 28 14.34 8.21 -10.35
CA GLU A 28 13.63 6.96 -10.63
C GLU A 28 12.75 6.65 -9.41
N PRO A 29 11.44 6.98 -9.44
CA PRO A 29 10.54 6.46 -8.42
C PRO A 29 10.60 4.94 -8.46
N ASP A 30 10.69 4.30 -7.29
CA ASP A 30 10.76 2.85 -7.21
C ASP A 30 9.59 2.23 -7.99
N PRO A 31 9.85 1.24 -8.86
CA PRO A 31 8.79 0.60 -9.61
C PRO A 31 7.82 -0.04 -8.61
N VAL A 32 6.59 0.47 -8.59
CA VAL A 32 5.51 -0.11 -7.78
C VAL A 32 5.11 -1.42 -8.45
N PHE A 33 5.65 -2.54 -7.96
CA PHE A 33 5.23 -3.85 -8.41
C PHE A 33 3.82 -4.11 -7.89
N ALA A 34 2.84 -4.20 -8.79
CA ALA A 34 1.50 -4.70 -8.47
C ALA A 34 1.52 -6.15 -7.92
N GLN A 35 2.65 -6.84 -8.08
CA GLN A 35 2.91 -8.22 -7.66
C GLN A 35 3.74 -8.25 -6.36
N SER A 36 3.51 -7.31 -5.44
CA SER A 36 4.22 -7.34 -4.15
C SER A 36 3.92 -8.66 -3.43
N PRO A 37 4.94 -9.36 -2.88
CA PRO A 37 4.70 -10.52 -2.02
C PRO A 37 3.98 -10.13 -0.72
N ASP A 38 4.00 -8.84 -0.34
CA ASP A 38 3.23 -8.30 0.77
C ASP A 38 1.74 -8.24 0.41
N THR A 39 1.10 -9.40 0.54
CA THR A 39 -0.35 -9.56 0.42
C THR A 39 -1.01 -9.34 1.79
N ASP A 40 -0.58 -8.32 2.52
CA ASP A 40 -1.16 -8.00 3.84
C ASP A 40 -2.56 -7.42 3.70
N TYR A 41 -2.84 -6.75 2.57
CA TYR A 41 -4.11 -6.09 2.32
C TYR A 41 -4.76 -6.64 1.06
N PHE A 42 -6.01 -7.09 1.20
CA PHE A 42 -6.85 -7.48 0.08
C PHE A 42 -7.86 -6.37 -0.21
N PHE A 43 -7.80 -5.82 -1.42
CA PHE A 43 -8.76 -4.83 -1.91
C PHE A 43 -9.89 -5.55 -2.63
N GLU A 44 -11.11 -5.46 -2.11
CA GLU A 44 -12.26 -6.09 -2.75
C GLU A 44 -12.53 -5.45 -4.12
N PRO A 45 -12.86 -6.25 -5.15
CA PRO A 45 -13.24 -5.71 -6.46
C PRO A 45 -14.50 -4.84 -6.38
N GLY A 46 -14.48 -3.69 -7.06
CA GLY A 46 -15.62 -2.76 -7.08
C GLY A 46 -15.59 -1.68 -6.01
N THR A 47 -16.72 -0.98 -5.90
CA THR A 47 -17.00 0.13 -4.97
C THR A 47 -18.38 -0.11 -4.39
N PHE A 48 -18.54 0.03 -3.07
CA PHE A 48 -19.76 -0.36 -2.38
C PHE A 48 -20.34 0.79 -1.58
N LEU A 49 -21.66 0.89 -1.52
CA LEU A 49 -22.33 1.80 -0.60
C LEU A 49 -22.29 1.18 0.80
N VAL A 50 -21.41 1.69 1.65
CA VAL A 50 -21.15 1.18 3.00
C VAL A 50 -21.70 2.14 4.04
N ARG A 51 -22.06 1.61 5.21
CA ARG A 51 -22.52 2.39 6.37
C ARG A 51 -21.57 2.16 7.53
N ALA A 52 -21.17 3.24 8.20
CA ALA A 52 -20.34 3.14 9.40
C ALA A 52 -21.11 2.43 10.53
N PRO A 53 -20.44 1.60 11.36
CA PRO A 53 -21.11 0.83 12.43
C PRO A 53 -21.83 1.70 13.47
N ASP A 54 -21.36 2.94 13.65
CA ASP A 54 -21.94 3.94 14.54
C ASP A 54 -23.06 4.77 13.89
N ASN A 55 -23.46 4.43 12.66
CA ASN A 55 -24.42 5.18 11.83
C ASN A 55 -24.02 6.64 11.53
N SER A 56 -22.76 7.04 11.75
CA SER A 56 -22.31 8.41 11.50
C SER A 56 -22.33 8.81 10.02
N GLN A 57 -22.13 7.84 9.13
CA GLN A 57 -22.03 8.09 7.69
C GLN A 57 -22.45 6.89 6.84
N GLN A 58 -22.95 7.19 5.63
CA GLN A 58 -23.20 6.23 4.58
C GLN A 58 -22.61 6.77 3.27
N VAL A 59 -21.61 6.08 2.72
CA VAL A 59 -20.78 6.58 1.61
C VAL A 59 -20.41 5.46 0.66
N TYR A 60 -20.14 5.78 -0.60
CA TYR A 60 -19.43 4.87 -1.48
C TYR A 60 -17.99 4.72 -1.02
N ALA A 61 -17.49 3.49 -0.96
CA ALA A 61 -16.14 3.19 -0.52
C ALA A 61 -15.53 1.97 -1.22
N LYS A 62 -14.20 1.96 -1.26
CA LYS A 62 -13.39 0.78 -1.53
C LYS A 62 -13.21 -0.01 -0.24
N VAL A 63 -13.54 -1.29 -0.25
CA VAL A 63 -13.40 -2.17 0.92
C VAL A 63 -12.03 -2.84 0.89
N VAL A 64 -11.36 -2.83 2.04
CA VAL A 64 -10.02 -3.40 2.22
C VAL A 64 -10.02 -4.29 3.44
N VAL A 65 -9.47 -5.48 3.30
CA VAL A 65 -9.30 -6.44 4.39
C VAL A 65 -7.82 -6.53 4.74
N ASP A 66 -7.46 -6.28 5.99
CA ASP A 66 -6.15 -6.60 6.54
C ASP A 66 -6.10 -8.11 6.82
N LEU A 67 -5.37 -8.85 6.00
CA LEU A 67 -5.28 -10.31 6.05
C LEU A 67 -4.46 -10.82 7.24
N ARG A 68 -3.78 -9.96 8.00
CA ARG A 68 -3.04 -10.35 9.20
C ARG A 68 -3.93 -10.49 10.42
N ASN A 69 -4.99 -9.69 10.49
CA ASN A 69 -5.84 -9.58 11.68
C ASN A 69 -7.35 -9.58 11.38
N GLY A 70 -7.72 -9.65 10.10
CA GLY A 70 -9.08 -9.68 9.61
C GLY A 70 -9.82 -8.34 9.65
N ARG A 71 -9.19 -7.24 10.06
CA ARG A 71 -9.89 -5.93 10.14
C ARG A 71 -10.33 -5.49 8.75
N VAL A 72 -11.58 -5.03 8.69
CA VAL A 72 -12.19 -4.55 7.45
C VAL A 72 -12.31 -3.04 7.51
N TRP A 73 -11.73 -2.38 6.52
CA TRP A 73 -11.67 -0.93 6.37
C TRP A 73 -12.45 -0.50 5.14
N ALA A 74 -13.14 0.63 5.25
CA ALA A 74 -13.74 1.33 4.13
C ALA A 74 -12.97 2.61 3.84
N PHE A 75 -12.51 2.77 2.61
CA PHE A 75 -11.92 4.01 2.09
C PHE A 75 -12.96 4.75 1.26
N PRO A 76 -13.56 5.84 1.76
CA PRO A 76 -14.53 6.64 1.02
C PRO A 76 -14.02 7.06 -0.36
N THR A 77 -14.85 6.88 -1.38
CA THR A 77 -14.61 7.36 -2.75
C THR A 77 -15.48 8.56 -3.12
N LEU A 78 -16.51 8.85 -2.30
CA LEU A 78 -17.56 9.87 -2.48
C LEU A 78 -18.49 9.63 -3.68
N THR A 79 -18.00 8.93 -4.70
CA THR A 79 -18.71 8.59 -5.92
C THR A 79 -18.57 7.09 -6.22
N PRO A 80 -19.36 6.51 -7.14
CA PRO A 80 -19.25 5.09 -7.50
C PRO A 80 -17.93 4.69 -8.16
N GLN A 81 -17.08 5.65 -8.52
CA GLN A 81 -15.77 5.42 -9.12
C GLN A 81 -14.82 4.68 -8.16
N PRO A 82 -13.87 3.88 -8.69
CA PRO A 82 -13.01 3.01 -7.87
C PRO A 82 -11.96 3.75 -7.04
N TYR A 83 -11.75 5.04 -7.30
CA TYR A 83 -10.77 5.87 -6.62
C TYR A 83 -11.44 7.09 -6.00
N PRO A 84 -10.89 7.63 -4.90
CA PRO A 84 -11.35 8.88 -4.33
C PRO A 84 -11.32 9.99 -5.37
N SER A 85 -12.50 10.57 -5.63
CA SER A 85 -12.65 11.66 -6.59
C SER A 85 -13.64 12.68 -6.07
N ASP A 86 -13.33 13.95 -6.28
CA ASP A 86 -14.21 15.06 -5.96
C ASP A 86 -14.63 15.72 -7.29
N PRO A 87 -15.94 15.80 -7.61
CA PRO A 87 -16.40 16.41 -8.86
C PRO A 87 -16.16 17.93 -8.92
N ILE A 88 -15.91 18.57 -7.77
CA ILE A 88 -15.69 20.01 -7.63
C ILE A 88 -14.19 20.35 -7.76
N TYR A 89 -13.31 19.49 -7.24
CA TYR A 89 -11.87 19.77 -7.17
C TYR A 89 -11.02 18.77 -7.97
N ASN A 90 -10.30 19.27 -8.98
CA ASN A 90 -9.41 18.46 -9.82
C ASN A 90 -8.02 18.19 -9.20
N LYS A 91 -7.95 18.05 -7.88
CA LYS A 91 -6.71 17.71 -7.17
C LYS A 91 -6.77 16.26 -6.70
N PRO A 92 -5.63 15.54 -6.68
CA PRO A 92 -5.57 14.21 -6.07
C PRO A 92 -6.13 14.23 -4.65
N GLN A 93 -7.08 13.34 -4.36
CA GLN A 93 -7.74 13.25 -3.06
C GLN A 93 -7.10 12.14 -2.22
N THR A 94 -6.95 12.39 -0.92
CA THR A 94 -6.55 11.36 0.06
C THR A 94 -7.80 10.88 0.78
N SER A 95 -8.02 9.58 0.80
CA SER A 95 -9.15 8.96 1.50
C SER A 95 -8.73 8.44 2.86
N HIS A 96 -9.45 8.86 3.90
CA HIS A 96 -9.21 8.40 5.27
C HIS A 96 -10.15 7.23 5.60
N PRO A 97 -9.60 6.05 5.96
CA PRO A 97 -10.42 4.88 6.17
C PRO A 97 -11.16 4.95 7.51
N PHE A 98 -12.27 4.23 7.58
CA PHE A 98 -12.96 3.92 8.84
C PHE A 98 -13.22 2.41 8.92
N GLN A 99 -13.26 1.89 10.14
CA GLN A 99 -13.42 0.46 10.35
C GLN A 99 -14.88 0.05 10.19
N LEU A 100 -15.13 -0.96 9.34
CA LEU A 100 -16.45 -1.57 9.19
C LEU A 100 -16.64 -2.73 10.17
N GLY A 101 -15.57 -3.49 10.43
CA GLY A 101 -15.64 -4.66 11.27
C GLY A 101 -14.34 -5.47 11.28
N ARG A 102 -14.47 -6.77 11.51
CA ARG A 102 -13.37 -7.73 11.53
C ARG A 102 -13.89 -9.12 11.14
N PHE A 103 -13.23 -9.77 10.20
CA PHE A 103 -13.37 -11.20 9.97
C PHE A 103 -12.57 -11.97 11.04
N ALA A 104 -13.17 -12.97 11.66
CA ALA A 104 -12.47 -13.88 12.55
C ALA A 104 -11.70 -14.92 11.73
N LEU A 105 -10.57 -14.51 11.15
CA LEU A 105 -9.73 -15.37 10.31
C LEU A 105 -9.24 -16.61 11.10
N GLU A 106 -9.10 -16.47 12.41
CA GLU A 106 -8.80 -17.54 13.36
C GLU A 106 -9.80 -18.71 13.31
N ASP A 107 -11.05 -18.46 12.92
CA ASP A 107 -12.10 -19.49 12.84
C ASP A 107 -12.08 -20.25 11.50
N THR A 108 -11.21 -19.86 10.56
CA THR A 108 -11.12 -20.47 9.24
C THR A 108 -10.13 -21.63 9.21
N LYS A 109 -10.49 -22.71 8.49
CA LYS A 109 -9.54 -23.80 8.21
C LYS A 109 -8.53 -23.32 7.18
N LYS A 110 -7.25 -23.43 7.50
CA LYS A 110 -6.17 -23.13 6.54
C LYS A 110 -6.33 -24.04 5.33
N PHE A 111 -6.51 -23.44 4.15
CA PHE A 111 -6.45 -24.18 2.90
C PHE A 111 -5.00 -24.64 2.67
N VAL A 112 -4.81 -25.96 2.69
CA VAL A 112 -3.56 -26.59 2.24
C VAL A 112 -3.87 -27.16 0.86
N PRO A 113 -3.40 -26.55 -0.23
CA PRO A 113 -3.61 -27.13 -1.55
C PRO A 113 -2.98 -28.53 -1.57
N GLU A 114 -3.73 -29.54 -1.99
CA GLU A 114 -3.17 -30.86 -2.21
C GLU A 114 -2.04 -30.74 -3.24
N ALA A 115 -0.86 -31.27 -2.89
CA ALA A 115 0.29 -31.31 -3.78
C ALA A 115 -0.05 -32.16 -5.02
N GLY A 116 -0.57 -31.54 -6.08
CA GLY A 116 -0.91 -32.26 -7.31
C GLY A 116 -1.97 -31.64 -8.22
N ALA A 117 -2.65 -30.56 -7.84
CA ALA A 117 -3.64 -29.94 -8.72
C ALA A 117 -3.02 -28.90 -9.68
N SER A 118 -2.02 -29.31 -10.46
CA SER A 118 -1.68 -28.63 -11.71
C SER A 118 -2.61 -29.19 -12.80
N ARG A 119 -3.63 -28.41 -13.17
CA ARG A 119 -4.37 -28.60 -14.43
C ARG A 119 -3.88 -27.60 -15.46
#